data_AF-A0A819VAN7-F1
#
_entry.id   AF-A0A819VAN7-F1
#
_cell.length_a   1.000
_cell.length_b   1.000
_cell.length_c   1.000
_cell.angle_alpha   90.00
_cell.angle_beta   90.00
_cell.angle_gamma   90.00
#
_symmetry.space_group_name_H-M   'P 1'
#
loop_
_entity.id
_entity.type
_entity.pdbx_description
1 polymer ?
#
loop_
_entity_poly.entity_id
_entity_poly.type
_entity_poly.pdbx_seq_one_letter_code
_entity_poly.pdbx_strand_id
1 'polypeptide(L)'
;LDVHNDVHPLEVRGSTNALTSYTVSRNKQDAQRWLYLSDMRSDEMFLIKIFDSNPNVAQFCFHTAFINESFPELKTEQKSIEVRCLVLYDN
;
A
#
# COMPACT_ATOMS: atom_id res chain seq x y z
N LEU A 1 12.96 -10.49 -2.17
CA LEU A 1 13.01 -9.54 -1.04
C LEU A 1 14.38 -9.70 -0.38
N ASP A 2 15.28 -8.78 -0.67
CA ASP A 2 16.50 -8.58 0.09
C ASP A 2 16.14 -7.72 1.31
N VAL A 3 16.05 -8.34 2.49
CA VAL A 3 15.59 -7.65 3.71
C VAL A 3 16.49 -6.47 4.08
N HIS A 4 17.77 -6.50 3.72
CA HIS A 4 18.71 -5.44 4.09
C HIS A 4 18.64 -4.25 3.13
N ASN A 5 18.28 -4.49 1.87
CA ASN A 5 18.27 -3.46 0.84
C ASN A 5 16.86 -2.97 0.48
N ASP A 6 15.85 -3.80 0.68
CA ASP A 6 14.49 -3.49 0.25
C ASP A 6 13.63 -2.98 1.43
N VAL A 7 13.93 -3.33 2.69
CA VAL A 7 13.10 -2.96 3.85
C VAL A 7 13.64 -1.69 4.53
N HIS A 8 12.78 -0.69 4.69
CA HIS A 8 13.12 0.59 5.30
C HIS A 8 12.12 0.99 6.40
N PRO A 9 12.56 1.71 7.44
CA PRO A 9 11.63 2.35 8.37
C PRO A 9 10.70 3.31 7.63
N LEU A 10 9.42 3.26 7.94
CA LEU A 10 8.39 4.14 7.39
C LEU A 10 7.89 5.08 8.48
N GLU A 11 7.90 6.37 8.17
CA GLU A 11 7.20 7.38 8.96
C GLU A 11 5.73 7.46 8.50
N VAL A 12 4.80 7.24 9.43
CA VAL A 12 3.37 7.35 9.15
C VAL A 12 2.98 8.82 9.10
N ARG A 13 2.65 9.33 7.91
CA ARG A 13 2.18 10.71 7.72
C ARG A 13 0.71 10.83 8.13
N GLY A 14 0.37 11.92 8.83
CA GLY A 14 -1.02 12.23 9.22
C GLY A 14 -1.52 11.53 10.50
N SER A 15 -0.63 10.87 11.26
CA SER A 15 -0.96 10.24 12.54
C SER A 15 -0.45 11.10 13.72
N THR A 16 -1.26 11.23 14.78
CA THR A 16 -0.83 11.85 16.05
C THR A 16 -0.01 10.91 16.94
N ASN A 17 0.00 9.61 16.62
CA ASN A 17 0.74 8.59 17.37
C ASN A 17 2.03 8.19 16.65
N ALA A 18 3.10 7.98 17.41
CA ALA A 18 4.33 7.39 16.92
C ALA A 18 4.08 5.90 16.62
N LEU A 19 4.03 5.56 15.34
CA LEU A 19 3.90 4.18 14.85
C LEU A 19 5.22 3.79 14.19
N THR A 20 5.81 2.67 14.63
CA THR A 20 6.93 2.05 13.91
C THR A 20 6.35 1.13 12.85
N SER A 21 6.47 1.53 11.60
CA SER A 21 6.11 0.71 10.45
C SER A 21 7.36 0.49 9.59
N TYR A 22 7.39 -0.62 8.85
CA TYR A 22 8.41 -0.88 7.84
C TYR A 22 7.74 -0.84 6.48
N THR A 23 8.40 -0.23 5.51
CA THR A 23 8.02 -0.26 4.10
C THR A 23 9.04 -1.04 3.31
N VAL A 24 8.65 -1.47 2.11
CA VAL A 24 9.59 -2.05 1.15
C VAL A 24 9.73 -1.09 -0.02
N SER A 25 10.95 -0.67 -0.32
CA SER A 25 11.24 0.24 -1.43
C SER A 25 11.82 -0.50 -2.63
N ARG A 26 11.73 0.15 -3.78
CA ARG A 26 12.23 -0.38 -5.04
C ARG A 26 13.75 -0.43 -5.02
N ASN A 27 14.31 -1.63 -5.21
CA ASN A 27 15.72 -1.80 -5.52
C ASN A 27 15.99 -1.47 -7.01
N LYS A 28 17.18 -0.96 -7.34
CA LYS A 28 17.60 -0.67 -8.73
C LYS A 28 17.54 -1.88 -9.65
N GLN A 29 17.70 -3.10 -9.12
CA GLN A 29 17.56 -4.33 -9.91
C GLN A 29 16.11 -4.82 -10.04
N ASP A 30 15.14 -4.15 -9.42
CA ASP A 30 13.76 -4.63 -9.39
C ASP A 30 12.96 -4.21 -10.64
N ALA A 31 12.27 -5.20 -11.22
CA ALA A 31 11.35 -5.06 -12.34
C ALA A 31 9.94 -4.64 -11.91
N GLN A 32 9.69 -4.46 -10.60
CA GLN A 32 8.42 -4.00 -10.06
C GLN A 32 7.94 -2.72 -10.76
N ARG A 33 6.69 -2.74 -11.20
CA ARG A 33 5.98 -1.58 -11.76
C ARG A 33 5.06 -1.01 -10.69
N TRP A 34 5.19 0.30 -10.45
CA TRP A 34 4.27 1.04 -9.60
C TRP A 34 3.11 1.53 -10.45
N LEU A 35 1.89 1.33 -9.96
CA LEU A 35 0.66 1.74 -10.61
C LEU A 35 -0.09 2.67 -9.65
N TYR A 36 -0.74 3.68 -10.21
CA TYR A 36 -1.64 4.57 -9.48
C TYR A 36 -2.90 4.78 -10.33
N LEU A 37 -4.05 4.98 -9.69
CA LEU A 37 -5.30 5.34 -10.34
C LEU A 37 -5.66 6.76 -9.91
N SER A 38 -5.76 7.69 -10.85
CA SER A 38 -6.33 9.02 -10.61
C SER A 38 -7.86 8.99 -10.67
N ASP A 39 -8.48 10.00 -10.06
CA ASP A 39 -9.93 10.28 -10.21
C ASP A 39 -10.83 9.08 -9.88
N MET A 40 -10.39 8.28 -8.90
CA MET A 40 -11.09 7.09 -8.44
C MET A 40 -12.50 7.45 -7.95
N ARG A 41 -13.49 6.76 -8.49
CA ARG A 41 -14.90 6.97 -8.15
C ARG A 41 -15.30 6.15 -6.93
N SER A 42 -16.43 6.51 -6.31
CA SER A 42 -16.93 5.84 -5.11
C SER A 42 -17.36 4.37 -5.32
N ASP A 43 -17.53 3.94 -6.56
CA ASP A 43 -17.86 2.58 -6.97
C ASP A 43 -16.61 1.73 -7.30
N GLU A 44 -15.42 2.30 -7.19
CA GLU A 44 -14.15 1.61 -7.44
C GLU A 44 -13.47 1.26 -6.12
N MET A 45 -12.70 0.17 -6.10
CA MET A 45 -11.90 -0.22 -4.94
C MET A 45 -10.56 -0.83 -5.36
N PHE A 46 -9.55 -0.62 -4.53
CA PHE A 46 -8.34 -1.42 -4.57
C PHE A 46 -8.50 -2.63 -3.64
N LEU A 47 -8.15 -3.81 -4.14
CA LEU A 47 -8.00 -4.99 -3.31
C LEU A 47 -6.51 -5.30 -3.18
N ILE A 48 -6.02 -5.25 -1.94
CA ILE A 48 -4.60 -5.48 -1.62
C ILE A 48 -4.53 -6.74 -0.77
N LYS A 49 -3.81 -7.76 -1.27
CA LYS A 49 -3.51 -8.95 -0.49
C LYS A 49 -2.25 -8.72 0.34
N ILE A 50 -2.42 -8.67 1.66
CA ILE A 50 -1.33 -8.37 2.61
C ILE A 50 -0.84 -9.60 3.40
N PHE A 51 -1.50 -10.74 3.24
CA PHE A 51 -1.15 -12.02 3.87
C PHE A 51 -1.78 -13.19 3.08
N ASP A 52 -1.12 -14.34 3.06
CA ASP A 52 -1.66 -15.60 2.53
C ASP A 52 -1.03 -16.79 3.29
N SER A 53 -1.84 -17.76 3.72
CA SER A 53 -1.32 -18.95 4.42
C SER A 53 -0.53 -19.89 3.51
N ASN A 54 -0.68 -19.79 2.17
CA ASN A 54 0.12 -20.55 1.23
C ASN A 54 1.48 -19.87 0.97
N PRO A 55 2.61 -20.48 1.39
CA PRO A 55 3.92 -19.84 1.25
C PRO A 55 4.42 -19.72 -0.19
N ASN A 56 3.78 -20.39 -1.16
CA ASN A 56 4.20 -20.42 -2.57
C ASN A 56 3.59 -19.30 -3.43
N VAL A 57 2.75 -18.45 -2.86
CA VAL A 57 2.19 -17.28 -3.55
C VAL A 57 2.74 -15.98 -2.99
N ALA A 58 2.46 -14.87 -3.66
CA ALA A 58 2.81 -13.55 -3.15
C ALA A 58 2.25 -13.36 -1.72
N GLN A 59 3.16 -13.16 -0.77
CA GLN A 59 2.88 -13.01 0.65
C GLN A 59 2.53 -11.56 1.03
N PHE A 60 3.02 -10.61 0.24
CA PHE A 60 2.87 -9.18 0.49
C PHE A 60 2.57 -8.45 -0.81
N CYS A 61 1.84 -7.34 -0.71
CA CYS A 61 1.61 -6.40 -1.78
C CYS A 61 1.96 -4.99 -1.30
N PHE A 62 2.98 -4.41 -1.90
CA PHE A 62 3.46 -3.07 -1.53
C PHE A 62 2.51 -2.01 -2.05
N HIS A 63 2.16 -1.08 -1.17
CA HIS A 63 1.44 0.14 -1.50
C HIS A 63 1.96 1.27 -0.62
N THR A 64 1.94 2.49 -1.15
CA THR A 64 2.34 3.68 -0.43
C THR A 64 1.64 4.90 -1.02
N ALA A 65 1.60 5.99 -0.26
CA ALA A 65 1.17 7.28 -0.76
C ALA A 65 2.36 8.05 -1.35
N PHE A 66 2.10 8.93 -2.30
CA PHE A 66 3.09 9.86 -2.87
C PHE A 66 2.46 11.25 -3.02
N ILE A 67 3.31 12.27 -3.13
CA ILE A 67 2.86 13.63 -3.41
C ILE A 67 2.73 13.76 -4.93
N ASN A 68 1.55 14.14 -5.40
CA ASN A 68 1.31 14.47 -6.80
C ASN A 68 1.24 15.99 -6.97
N GLU A 69 2.33 16.61 -7.41
CA GLU A 69 2.40 18.07 -7.63
C GLU A 69 1.45 18.57 -8.72
N SER A 70 1.00 17.68 -9.61
CA SER A 70 0.04 18.01 -10.66
C SER A 70 -1.42 17.95 -10.18
N PHE A 71 -1.66 17.56 -8.92
CA PHE A 71 -3.00 17.41 -8.39
C PHE A 71 -3.57 18.79 -7.99
N PRO A 72 -4.77 19.17 -8.50
CA PRO A 72 -5.34 20.48 -8.23
C PRO A 72 -5.72 20.62 -6.74
N GLU A 73 -5.69 21.85 -6.22
CA GLU A 73 -6.27 22.12 -4.90
C GLU A 73 -7.75 21.75 -4.90
N LEU A 74 -8.10 20.75 -4.10
CA LEU A 74 -9.49 20.33 -3.95
C LEU A 74 -10.22 21.26 -2.98
N LYS A 75 -11.43 21.68 -3.38
CA LYS A 75 -12.35 22.42 -2.50
C LYS A 75 -12.91 21.54 -1.36
N THR A 76 -12.88 20.23 -1.54
CA THR A 76 -13.40 19.23 -0.59
C THR A 76 -12.40 18.12 -0.42
N GLU A 77 -12.17 17.71 0.81
CA GLU A 77 -11.30 16.59 1.15
C GLU A 77 -11.85 15.27 0.56
N GLN A 78 -10.97 14.51 -0.11
CA GLN A 78 -11.28 13.13 -0.49
C GLN A 78 -11.14 12.24 0.74
N LYS A 79 -12.20 11.50 1.07
CA LYS A 79 -12.19 10.53 2.17
C LYS A 79 -12.20 9.12 1.62
N SER A 80 -11.30 8.28 2.13
CA SER A 80 -11.25 6.86 1.84
C SER A 80 -11.71 6.06 3.07
N ILE A 81 -12.22 4.86 2.82
CA ILE A 81 -12.53 3.87 3.85
C ILE A 81 -11.66 2.66 3.57
N GLU A 82 -10.94 2.19 4.58
CA GLU A 82 -10.19 0.95 4.51
C GLU A 82 -10.95 -0.16 5.26
N VAL A 83 -11.13 -1.32 4.61
CA VAL A 83 -11.72 -2.51 5.22
C VAL A 83 -10.71 -3.65 5.14
N ARG A 84 -10.44 -4.29 6.29
CA ARG A 84 -9.59 -5.48 6.38
C ARG A 84 -10.46 -6.71 6.60
N CYS A 85 -10.24 -7.74 5.78
CA CYS A 85 -10.99 -8.99 5.82
C CYS A 85 -10.03 -10.18 5.95
N LEU A 86 -10.50 -11.24 6.61
CA LEU A 86 -9.85 -12.55 6.61
C LEU A 86 -10.74 -13.52 5.85
N VAL A 87 -10.14 -14.32 4.96
CA VAL A 87 -10.83 -15.39 4.25
C VAL A 87 -10.59 -16.69 5.00
N LEU A 88 -11.67 -17.32 5.45
CA LEU A 88 -11.66 -18.62 6.11
C LEU A 88 -12.40 -19.61 5.21
N TYR A 89 -11.84 -20.80 5.04
CA TYR A 89 -12.40 -21.86 4.22
C TYR A 89 -12.12 -23.22 4.88
N ASP A 90 -12.96 -24.20 4.60
CA ASP A 90 -12.78 -25.58 5.07
C ASP A 90 -11.58 -26.23 4.37
N ASN A 91 -11.03 -27.29 4.98
CA ASN A 91 -9.91 -28.06 4.43
C ASN A 91 -10.28 -28.85 3.17
#